data_AF-A0A540MCR6-F1
#
_entry.id   AF-A0A540MCR6-F1
#
_cell.length_a   1.000
_cell.length_b   1.000
_cell.length_c   1.000
_cell.angle_alpha   90.00
_cell.angle_beta   90.00
_cell.angle_gamma   90.00
#
_symmetry.space_group_name_H-M   'P 1'
#
loop_
_entity.id
_entity.type
_entity.pdbx_description
1 polymer ?
#
loop_
_entity_poly.entity_id
_entity_poly.type
_entity_poly.pdbx_seq_one_letter_code
_entity_poly.pdbx_strand_id
1 'polypeptide(L)' 'MKQMTLAEKIGQMTQIERTVATLDVMTKYFIGSVLSGGGSVPAPKASAETWINLVNGLQKGSLSTRLRIPMI' A
#
# COMPACT_ATOMS: atom_id res chain seq x y z
N MET A 1 9.81 -2.98 -15.76
CA MET A 1 10.66 -4.16 -15.42
C MET A 1 12.16 -3.88 -15.50
N LYS A 2 12.72 -3.45 -16.64
CA LYS A 2 14.19 -3.25 -16.79
C LYS A 2 14.81 -2.23 -15.81
N GLN A 3 14.03 -1.22 -15.40
CA GLN A 3 14.48 -0.20 -14.45
C GLN A 3 14.31 -0.60 -12.97
N MET A 4 13.68 -1.74 -12.67
CA MET A 4 13.42 -2.16 -11.29
C MET A 4 14.59 -2.98 -10.75
N THR A 5 15.00 -2.67 -9.53
CA THR A 5 15.85 -3.52 -8.69
C THR A 5 15.12 -4.82 -8.33
N LEU A 6 15.87 -5.80 -7.81
CA LEU A 6 15.27 -7.04 -7.33
C LEU A 6 14.29 -6.79 -6.18
N ALA A 7 14.64 -5.90 -5.24
CA ALA A 7 13.79 -5.53 -4.11
C ALA A 7 12.45 -4.92 -4.59
N GLU A 8 12.49 -4.02 -5.57
CA GLU A 8 11.27 -3.44 -6.15
C GLU A 8 10.39 -4.50 -6.82
N LYS A 9 10.99 -5.49 -7.50
CA LYS A 9 10.21 -6.59 -8.13
C LYS A 9 9.53 -7.47 -7.09
N ILE A 10 10.26 -7.84 -6.03
CA ILE A 10 9.70 -8.62 -4.92
C ILE A 10 8.60 -7.83 -4.21
N GLY A 11 8.84 -6.54 -3.95
CA GLY A 11 7.84 -5.64 -3.37
C GLY A 11 6.55 -5.62 -4.18
N GLN A 12 6.64 -5.55 -5.52
CA GLN A 12 5.47 -5.59 -6.40
C GLN A 12 4.70 -6.93 -6.38
N MET A 13 5.35 -8.04 -6.04
CA MET A 13 4.70 -9.35 -5.86
C MET A 13 4.18 -9.56 -4.43
N THR A 14 4.43 -8.62 -3.53
CA THR A 14 4.07 -8.72 -2.11
C THR A 14 2.74 -8.00 -1.88
N GLN A 15 1.77 -8.75 -1.38
CA GLN A 15 0.52 -8.22 -0.86
C GLN A 15 0.53 -8.29 0.67
N ILE A 16 0.21 -7.19 1.34
CA ILE A 16 0.13 -7.13 2.81
C ILE A 16 -1.28 -6.79 3.29
N GLU A 17 -1.57 -7.10 4.54
CA GLU A 17 -2.84 -6.72 5.17
C GLU A 17 -2.78 -5.27 5.67
N ARG A 18 -3.88 -4.52 5.56
CA ARG A 18 -3.93 -3.08 5.84
C ARG A 18 -3.53 -2.66 7.27
N THR A 19 -3.62 -3.54 8.27
CA THR A 19 -3.26 -3.26 9.67
C THR A 19 -1.75 -3.14 9.88
N VAL A 20 -0.95 -3.75 9.00
CA VAL A 20 0.52 -3.60 8.99
C VAL A 20 0.99 -2.62 7.92
N ALA A 21 0.09 -2.10 7.10
CA ALA A 21 0.39 -1.12 6.08
C ALA A 21 0.47 0.29 6.69
N THR A 22 1.65 0.90 6.57
CA THR A 22 1.89 2.31 6.91
C THR A 22 2.58 2.99 5.74
N LEU A 23 2.55 4.33 5.70
CA LEU A 23 3.27 5.09 4.67
C LEU A 23 4.74 4.64 4.56
N ASP A 24 5.43 4.53 5.69
CA ASP A 24 6.84 4.11 5.75
C ASP A 24 7.04 2.67 5.25
N VAL A 25 6.14 1.74 5.60
CA VAL A 25 6.19 0.35 5.12
C VAL A 25 6.03 0.31 3.60
N MET A 26 5.05 1.04 3.05
CA MET A 26 4.81 1.12 1.61
C MET A 26 6.05 1.66 0.88
N THR A 27 6.65 2.74 1.39
CA THR A 27 7.83 3.35 0.77
C THR A 27 9.09 2.49 0.91
N LYS A 28 9.35 1.93 2.11
CA LYS A 28 10.57 1.18 2.40
C LYS A 28 10.66 -0.14 1.64
N TYR A 29 9.53 -0.82 1.48
CA TYR A 29 9.50 -2.18 0.92
C TYR A 29 8.89 -2.27 -0.48
N PHE A 30 8.57 -1.15 -1.11
CA PHE A 30 8.05 -1.09 -2.49
C PHE A 30 6.79 -1.95 -2.71
N ILE A 31 5.93 -2.00 -1.69
CA ILE A 31 4.77 -2.89 -1.63
C ILE A 31 3.84 -2.67 -2.84
N GLY A 32 3.51 -3.76 -3.51
CA GLY A 32 2.67 -3.76 -4.72
C GLY A 32 1.18 -3.76 -4.43
N SER A 33 0.75 -4.40 -3.33
CA SER A 33 -0.67 -4.47 -3.01
C SER A 33 -0.97 -4.47 -1.52
N VAL A 34 -2.13 -3.91 -1.16
CA VAL A 34 -2.70 -3.95 0.18
C VAL A 34 -4.12 -4.50 0.11
N LEU A 35 -4.43 -5.45 0.99
CA LEU A 35 -5.77 -6.01 1.11
C LEU A 35 -6.40 -5.66 2.47
N SER A 36 -7.72 -5.54 2.48
CA SER A 36 -8.52 -5.53 3.72
C SER A 36 -9.21 -6.88 3.86
N GLY A 37 -8.77 -7.69 4.82
CA GLY A 37 -9.37 -8.99 5.08
C GLY A 37 -10.82 -8.86 5.55
N GLY A 38 -11.55 -9.96 5.61
CA GLY A 38 -12.92 -9.96 6.14
C GLY A 38 -12.98 -9.33 7.54
N GLY A 39 -13.74 -8.25 7.68
CA GLY A 39 -13.86 -7.50 8.94
C GLY A 39 -12.73 -6.49 9.23
N SER A 40 -11.70 -6.42 8.40
CA SER A 40 -10.63 -5.43 8.54
C SER A 40 -11.10 -4.07 8.03
N VAL A 41 -11.64 -3.25 8.93
CA VAL A 41 -12.19 -1.93 8.63
C VAL A 41 -11.36 -0.82 9.26
N PRO A 42 -11.25 0.38 8.65
CA PRO A 42 -10.49 1.48 9.22
C PRO A 42 -11.03 1.99 10.56
N ALA A 43 -12.35 1.87 10.76
CA ALA A 43 -13.05 2.17 11.99
C ALA A 43 -14.42 1.46 12.03
N PRO A 44 -15.03 1.26 13.21
CA PRO A 44 -16.41 0.79 13.31
C PRO A 44 -17.35 1.70 12.51
N LYS A 45 -18.17 1.12 11.62
CA LYS A 45 -19.11 1.85 10.75
C LYS A 45 -18.44 2.97 9.93
N ALA A 46 -17.21 2.74 9.46
CA ALA A 46 -16.46 3.70 8.67
C ALA A 46 -17.24 4.22 7.45
N SER A 47 -17.22 5.55 7.25
CA SER A 47 -17.78 6.18 6.06
C SER A 47 -16.95 5.86 4.81
N ALA A 48 -17.53 6.06 3.63
CA ALA A 48 -16.80 5.95 2.36
C ALA A 48 -15.59 6.90 2.32
N GLU A 49 -15.71 8.10 2.87
CA GLU A 49 -14.60 9.05 2.98
C GLU A 49 -13.46 8.54 3.87
N THR A 50 -13.79 7.85 4.97
CA THR A 50 -12.78 7.23 5.85
C THR A 50 -11.95 6.19 5.08
N TRP A 51 -12.60 5.40 4.23
CA TRP A 51 -11.93 4.45 3.34
C TRP A 51 -11.03 5.14 2.31
N ILE A 52 -11.55 6.18 1.64
CA ILE A 52 -10.80 6.97 0.66
C ILE A 52 -9.54 7.56 1.31
N ASN A 53 -9.66 8.12 2.52
CA ASN A 53 -8.54 8.71 3.24
C ASN A 53 -7.47 7.68 3.62
N LEU A 54 -7.88 6.48 4.06
CA LEU A 54 -6.95 5.37 4.31
C LEU A 54 -6.17 5.01 3.04
N VAL A 55 -6.88 4.73 1.94
CA VAL A 55 -6.26 4.31 0.67
C VAL A 55 -5.32 5.39 0.14
N ASN A 56 -5.74 6.66 0.18
CA ASN A 56 -4.91 7.79 -0.24
C ASN A 56 -3.64 7.93 0.61
N GLY A 57 -3.72 7.68 1.91
CA GLY A 57 -2.54 7.69 2.80
C GLY A 57 -1.50 6.63 2.42
N LEU A 58 -1.95 5.42 2.13
CA LEU A 58 -1.07 4.32 1.69
C LEU A 58 -0.51 4.58 0.28
N GLN A 59 -1.35 5.06 -0.63
CA GLN A 59 -0.95 5.36 -2.02
C GLN A 59 0.14 6.44 -2.08
N LYS A 60 0.08 7.45 -1.19
CA LYS A 60 1.16 8.45 -1.05
C LYS A 60 2.50 7.79 -0.70
N GLY A 61 2.51 6.74 0.11
CA GLY A 61 3.72 5.98 0.41
C GLY A 61 4.31 5.30 -0.82
N SER A 62 3.49 4.62 -1.62
CA SER A 62 3.92 3.98 -2.87
C SER A 62 4.44 4.99 -3.91
N LEU A 63 3.75 6.12 -4.05
CA LEU A 63 4.12 7.20 -4.97
C LEU A 63 5.35 8.02 -4.50
N SER A 64 5.80 7.84 -3.27
CA SER A 64 7.03 8.46 -2.76
C SER A 64 8.30 7.63 -3.07
N THR A 65 8.15 6.42 -3.62
CA THR A 65 9.26 5.58 -4.04
C THR A 65 9.96 6.11 -5.30
N ARG A 66 11.17 5.63 -5.59
CA ARG A 66 11.97 6.05 -6.76
C ARG A 66 11.23 5.93 -8.10
N LEU A 67 10.51 4.83 -8.31
CA LEU A 67 9.75 4.58 -9.55
C LEU A 67 8.27 4.98 -9.45
N ARG A 68 7.80 5.38 -8.26
CA ARG A 68 6.43 5.84 -8.01
C ARG A 68 5.35 4.90 -8.55
N ILE A 69 5.58 3.59 -8.44
CA ILE A 69 4.62 2.60 -8.92
C ILE A 69 3.43 2.60 -7.92
N PRO A 70 2.20 2.82 -8.39
CA PRO A 70 1.02 2.82 -7.51
C PRO A 70 0.77 1.42 -6.95
N MET A 71 0.26 1.34 -5.73
CA MET A 71 -0.27 0.08 -5.17
C MET A 71 -1.69 -0.19 -5.70
N ILE A 72 -2.11 -1.46 -5.58
CA ILE A 72 -3.49 -1.91 -5.75
C ILE A 72 -4.08 -2.52 -4.47
#